data_AF-D9WPK4-F1
#
_entry.id   AF-D9WPK4-F1
#
_cell.length_a   1.000
_cell.length_b   1.000
_cell.length_c   1.000
_cell.angle_alpha   90.00
_cell.angle_beta   90.00
_cell.angle_gamma   90.00
#
_symmetry.space_group_name_H-M   'P 1'
#
loop_
_entity.id
_entity.type
_entity.pdbx_description
1 polymer ?
#
loop_
_entity_poly.entity_id
_entity_poly.type
_entity_poly.pdbx_seq_one_letter_code
_entity_poly.pdbx_strand_id
1 'polypeptide(L)'
;MTVTPLHPNQVAAPVADDTSRIETAYIPAPFGTPADAPRIFQVIHGVMSDVMPVAKGQRNQQQNYAFRGVDDAMSAMAGPMRNHGCFIAPEVVEHRQRPRGEKGTHTVIRMLYRIYGPAGDCLLVTVPGEAMDMADKSTNKAMSAALKYMLFQVFMIPIDARSIDDGDRDTPIMDNAPQQRQQGGQRHQRRGGQQRQQREQQPRRSNRAEPGPWEQPPAQQQAGARRDYLAEARKAPTPEAFAKVRAAAVEAGAPDHYLAELDQVAERKRKAAKQPQQAQGGQQRETPQQGEEHVIAVAELFDAARSAGVTDRAEVEQLFSSRYSVKPTEATVAQLREMRDDLLDAAKGASA
;
A
#
# COMPACT_ATOMS: atom_id res chain seq x y z
N MET A 1 11.11 -32.13 62.52
CA MET A 1 11.55 -31.07 61.59
C MET A 1 12.76 -31.61 60.84
N THR A 2 12.58 -31.95 59.58
CA THR A 2 13.66 -32.44 58.70
C THR A 2 13.68 -31.50 57.50
N VAL A 3 14.73 -30.70 57.42
CA VAL A 3 14.95 -29.73 56.34
C VAL A 3 15.64 -30.47 55.20
N THR A 4 14.94 -30.66 54.09
CA THR A 4 15.52 -31.22 52.86
C THR A 4 16.38 -30.14 52.19
N PRO A 5 17.67 -30.39 51.91
CA PRO A 5 18.50 -29.45 51.17
C PRO A 5 18.08 -29.40 49.70
N LEU A 6 17.82 -28.18 49.21
CA LEU A 6 17.68 -27.87 47.78
C LEU A 6 19.05 -28.08 47.11
N HIS A 7 19.12 -29.02 46.17
CA HIS A 7 20.30 -29.25 45.35
C HIS A 7 20.61 -28.02 44.49
N PRO A 8 21.89 -27.62 44.35
CA PRO A 8 22.28 -26.53 43.49
C PRO A 8 22.27 -26.97 42.02
N ASN A 9 21.70 -26.10 41.19
CA ASN A 9 21.97 -26.01 39.75
C ASN A 9 21.57 -27.23 38.90
N GLN A 10 20.27 -27.49 38.81
CA GLN A 10 19.75 -28.03 37.54
C GLN A 10 19.89 -26.91 36.50
N VAL A 11 20.94 -27.02 35.68
CA VAL A 11 20.98 -26.32 34.39
C VAL A 11 19.70 -26.73 33.69
N ALA A 12 18.78 -25.78 33.51
CA ALA A 12 17.56 -26.02 32.75
C ALA A 12 17.99 -26.68 31.44
N ALA A 13 17.42 -27.87 31.15
CA ALA A 13 17.60 -28.50 29.86
C ALA A 13 17.32 -27.43 28.79
N PRO A 14 18.12 -27.35 27.71
CA PRO A 14 17.85 -26.38 26.66
C PRO A 14 16.39 -26.58 26.25
N VAL A 15 15.56 -25.57 26.54
CA VAL A 15 14.22 -25.51 25.98
C VAL A 15 14.50 -25.56 24.49
N ALA A 16 14.08 -26.64 23.84
CA ALA A 16 14.23 -26.78 22.41
C ALA A 16 13.61 -25.52 21.82
N ASP A 17 14.47 -24.65 21.32
CA ASP A 17 14.09 -23.47 20.58
C ASP A 17 13.59 -24.01 19.24
N ASP A 18 12.36 -24.51 19.25
CA ASP A 18 11.56 -24.74 18.05
C ASP A 18 11.15 -23.38 17.51
N THR A 19 12.15 -22.51 17.30
CA THR A 19 12.00 -21.35 16.44
C THR A 19 11.75 -21.96 15.09
N SER A 20 10.48 -21.99 14.70
CA SER A 20 9.97 -22.30 13.37
C SER A 20 10.82 -21.60 12.31
N ARG A 21 11.92 -22.26 11.94
CA ARG A 21 12.74 -21.88 10.81
C ARG A 21 11.93 -22.33 9.62
N ILE A 22 11.78 -21.45 8.65
CA ILE A 22 11.18 -21.86 7.38
C ILE A 22 12.11 -22.92 6.80
N GLU A 23 11.72 -24.19 6.87
CA GLU A 23 12.52 -25.29 6.32
C GLU A 23 12.57 -25.22 4.80
N THR A 24 11.50 -24.70 4.17
CA THR A 24 11.42 -24.46 2.73
C THR A 24 10.77 -23.11 2.46
N ALA A 25 11.52 -22.18 1.88
CA ALA A 25 11.04 -20.83 1.58
C ALA A 25 9.98 -20.78 0.48
N TYR A 26 9.88 -21.81 -0.36
CA TYR A 26 8.97 -21.85 -1.51
C TYR A 26 7.98 -23.00 -1.40
N ILE A 27 6.69 -22.69 -1.54
CA ILE A 27 5.63 -23.67 -1.67
C ILE A 27 5.27 -23.75 -3.16
N PRO A 28 5.43 -24.91 -3.81
CA PRO A 28 5.14 -25.06 -5.22
C PRO A 28 3.65 -24.94 -5.51
N ALA A 29 3.34 -24.64 -6.78
CA ALA A 29 1.97 -24.57 -7.24
C ALA A 29 1.26 -25.93 -7.10
N PRO A 30 -0.07 -25.92 -6.92
CA PRO A 30 -0.87 -27.14 -6.89
C PRO A 30 -0.67 -28.01 -8.14
N PHE A 31 -0.91 -29.31 -7.99
CA PHE A 31 -0.93 -30.23 -9.12
C PHE A 31 -2.02 -29.83 -10.11
N GLY A 32 -1.71 -29.88 -11.41
CA GLY A 32 -2.64 -29.50 -12.48
C GLY A 32 -2.70 -28.00 -12.79
N THR A 33 -1.91 -27.16 -12.10
CA THR A 33 -1.77 -25.74 -12.49
C THR A 33 -1.20 -25.64 -13.91
N PRO A 34 -1.80 -24.81 -14.80
CA PRO A 34 -1.30 -24.62 -16.15
C PRO A 34 0.19 -24.27 -16.20
N ALA A 35 0.91 -24.82 -17.19
CA ALA A 35 2.36 -24.65 -17.29
C ALA A 35 2.77 -23.20 -17.63
N ASP A 36 1.88 -22.46 -18.29
CA ASP A 36 2.01 -21.07 -18.70
C ASP A 36 1.57 -20.06 -17.62
N ALA A 37 0.97 -20.51 -16.52
CA ALA A 37 0.61 -19.64 -15.41
C ALA A 37 1.89 -19.06 -14.74
N PRO A 38 2.01 -17.73 -14.59
CA PRO A 38 3.19 -17.10 -14.00
C PRO A 38 3.45 -17.58 -12.57
N ARG A 39 4.68 -18.05 -12.32
CA ARG A 39 5.14 -18.45 -10.98
C ARG A 39 5.53 -17.25 -10.16
N ILE A 40 5.52 -17.38 -8.83
CA ILE A 40 5.77 -16.27 -7.90
C ILE A 40 7.09 -15.55 -8.18
N PHE A 41 8.15 -16.25 -8.57
CA PHE A 41 9.43 -15.60 -8.90
C PHE A 41 9.35 -14.71 -10.15
N GLN A 42 8.59 -15.14 -11.18
CA GLN A 42 8.35 -14.33 -12.37
C GLN A 42 7.48 -13.12 -12.04
N VAL A 43 6.46 -13.33 -11.20
CA VAL A 43 5.57 -12.27 -10.69
C VAL A 43 6.35 -11.23 -9.90
N ILE A 44 7.23 -11.64 -8.98
CA ILE A 44 8.09 -10.73 -8.22
C ILE A 44 8.96 -9.91 -9.18
N HIS A 45 9.55 -10.54 -10.20
CA HIS A 45 10.35 -9.84 -11.21
C HIS A 45 9.54 -8.80 -11.99
N GLY A 46 8.30 -9.14 -12.37
CA GLY A 46 7.36 -8.21 -13.01
C GLY A 46 7.02 -7.04 -12.09
N VAL A 47 6.67 -7.32 -10.83
CA VAL A 47 6.39 -6.29 -9.82
C VAL A 47 7.59 -5.36 -9.64
N MET A 48 8.80 -5.90 -9.48
CA MET A 48 10.03 -5.12 -9.33
C MET A 48 10.31 -4.21 -10.52
N SER A 49 9.90 -4.61 -11.73
CA SER A 49 10.08 -3.81 -12.94
C SER A 49 9.14 -2.59 -12.98
N ASP A 50 7.96 -2.70 -12.37
CA ASP A 50 6.92 -1.66 -12.41
C ASP A 50 6.90 -0.76 -11.15
N VAL A 51 7.61 -1.15 -10.08
CA VAL A 51 7.61 -0.42 -8.81
C VAL A 51 8.33 0.92 -8.92
N MET A 52 7.65 1.96 -8.45
CA MET A 52 8.19 3.32 -8.42
C MET A 52 9.12 3.55 -7.22
N PRO A 53 10.15 4.42 -7.34
CA PRO A 53 11.03 4.76 -6.23
C PRO A 53 10.28 5.40 -5.06
N VAL A 54 10.71 5.08 -3.83
CA VAL A 54 10.20 5.71 -2.61
C VAL A 54 11.25 6.68 -2.05
N ALA A 55 10.89 7.95 -1.93
CA ALA A 55 11.74 9.00 -1.35
C ALA A 55 11.58 9.11 0.18
N LYS A 56 12.54 9.75 0.87
CA LYS A 56 12.41 10.14 2.29
C LYS A 56 11.44 11.33 2.41
N GLY A 57 10.14 11.09 2.25
CA GLY A 57 9.10 12.12 2.31
C GLY A 57 8.59 12.42 3.71
N GLN A 58 8.88 11.56 4.69
CA GLN A 58 8.39 11.69 6.06
C GLN A 58 9.49 12.20 7.00
N ARG A 59 9.11 12.87 8.09
CA ARG A 59 10.03 13.39 9.10
C ARG A 59 9.59 13.04 10.50
N ASN A 60 10.49 12.43 11.27
CA ASN A 60 10.28 12.23 12.70
C ASN A 60 10.64 13.54 13.40
N GLN A 61 9.66 14.25 13.95
CA GLN A 61 9.89 15.55 14.59
C GLN A 61 10.65 15.41 15.92
N GLN A 62 10.47 14.30 16.64
CA GLN A 62 11.06 14.10 17.95
C GLN A 62 12.57 13.84 17.89
N GLN A 63 13.00 13.07 16.89
CA GLN A 63 14.41 12.70 16.67
C GLN A 63 15.02 13.42 15.47
N ASN A 64 14.26 14.30 14.83
CA ASN A 64 14.67 15.17 13.74
C ASN A 64 15.35 14.48 12.54
N TYR A 65 14.86 13.31 12.12
CA TYR A 65 15.37 12.61 10.93
C TYR A 65 14.28 12.35 9.88
N ALA A 66 14.68 12.28 8.61
CA ALA A 66 13.79 11.95 7.50
C ALA A 66 13.75 10.43 7.25
N PHE A 67 12.58 9.90 6.91
CA PHE A 67 12.36 8.47 6.72
C PHE A 67 11.35 8.16 5.60
N ARG A 68 11.29 6.88 5.23
CA ARG A 68 10.33 6.33 4.28
C ARG A 68 9.17 5.69 5.05
N GLY A 69 7.94 6.13 4.77
CA GLY A 69 6.74 5.62 5.41
C GLY A 69 6.34 4.23 4.89
N VAL A 70 5.60 3.48 5.71
CA VAL A 70 4.97 2.22 5.27
C VAL A 70 3.90 2.50 4.22
N ASP A 71 3.14 3.60 4.36
CA ASP A 71 2.08 3.97 3.41
C ASP A 71 2.65 4.35 2.04
N ASP A 72 3.83 4.99 2.00
CA ASP A 72 4.55 5.28 0.76
C ASP A 72 4.96 3.97 0.05
N ALA A 73 5.46 2.99 0.81
CA ALA A 73 5.81 1.67 0.27
C ALA A 73 4.57 0.93 -0.24
N MET A 74 3.48 0.90 0.54
CA MET A 74 2.23 0.28 0.11
C MET A 74 1.66 0.94 -1.15
N SER A 75 1.72 2.27 -1.24
CA SER A 75 1.25 3.02 -2.41
C SER A 75 2.07 2.72 -3.66
N ALA A 76 3.40 2.64 -3.54
CA ALA A 76 4.29 2.28 -4.65
C ALA A 76 4.07 0.84 -5.14
N MET A 77 3.70 -0.07 -4.23
CA MET A 77 3.50 -1.50 -4.53
C MET A 77 2.09 -1.83 -5.05
N ALA A 78 1.06 -1.08 -4.66
CA ALA A 78 -0.33 -1.47 -4.86
C ALA A 78 -0.73 -1.64 -6.33
N GLY A 79 -0.25 -0.77 -7.23
CA GLY A 79 -0.47 -0.89 -8.67
C GLY A 79 0.24 -2.12 -9.26
N PRO A 80 1.58 -2.20 -9.16
CA PRO A 80 2.37 -3.34 -9.62
C PRO A 80 1.84 -4.69 -9.14
N MET A 81 1.55 -4.84 -7.84
CA MET A 81 1.05 -6.11 -7.30
C MET A 81 -0.30 -6.52 -7.91
N ARG A 82 -1.24 -5.58 -8.11
CA ARG A 82 -2.52 -5.87 -8.77
C ARG A 82 -2.33 -6.28 -10.23
N ASN A 83 -1.43 -5.61 -10.95
CA ASN A 83 -1.18 -5.89 -12.37
C ASN A 83 -0.61 -7.29 -12.60
N HIS A 84 0.22 -7.79 -11.67
CA HIS A 84 0.84 -9.12 -11.76
C HIS A 84 0.10 -10.22 -10.98
N GLY A 85 -1.08 -9.94 -10.42
CA GLY A 85 -1.87 -10.92 -9.68
C GLY A 85 -1.21 -11.40 -8.38
N CYS A 86 -0.44 -10.52 -7.73
CA CYS A 86 0.29 -10.81 -6.50
C CYS A 86 -0.47 -10.31 -5.27
N PHE A 87 -0.58 -11.14 -4.23
CA PHE A 87 -1.08 -10.71 -2.93
C PHE A 87 -0.28 -11.33 -1.79
N ILE A 88 -0.41 -10.75 -0.59
CA ILE A 88 0.38 -11.11 0.59
C ILE A 88 -0.56 -11.46 1.74
N ALA A 89 -0.35 -12.61 2.37
CA ALA A 89 -1.03 -13.02 3.59
C ALA A 89 -0.06 -12.97 4.79
N PRO A 90 -0.26 -12.07 5.77
CA PRO A 90 0.58 -11.97 6.96
C PRO A 90 0.13 -12.92 8.08
N GLU A 91 1.09 -13.41 8.87
CA GLU A 91 0.86 -14.20 10.08
C GLU A 91 1.86 -13.78 11.17
N VAL A 92 1.39 -13.57 12.41
CA VAL A 92 2.27 -13.34 13.56
C VAL A 92 2.68 -14.71 14.12
N VAL A 93 3.93 -15.10 13.93
CA VAL A 93 4.44 -16.41 14.39
C VAL A 93 5.15 -16.35 15.74
N GLU A 94 5.60 -15.17 16.16
CA GLU A 94 6.00 -14.91 17.54
C GLU A 94 5.49 -13.54 17.99
N HIS A 95 5.11 -13.44 19.26
CA HIS A 95 4.68 -12.19 19.86
C HIS A 95 5.16 -12.11 21.31
N ARG A 96 5.98 -11.08 21.60
CA ARG A 96 6.45 -10.77 22.95
C ARG A 96 6.15 -9.31 23.26
N GLN A 97 5.46 -9.07 24.37
CA GLN A 97 5.22 -7.73 24.89
C GLN A 97 5.80 -7.58 26.30
N ARG A 98 6.39 -6.42 26.57
CA ARG A 98 6.92 -6.07 27.89
C ARG A 98 6.51 -4.65 28.27
N PRO A 99 5.90 -4.44 29.44
CA PRO A 99 5.66 -3.08 29.95
C PRO A 99 6.98 -2.36 30.20
N ARG A 100 7.05 -1.07 29.88
CA ARG A 100 8.23 -0.22 30.06
C ARG A 100 7.93 1.00 30.94
N GLY A 101 7.05 0.82 31.92
CA GLY A 101 6.58 1.85 32.85
C GLY A 101 5.86 2.98 32.12
N GLU A 102 6.18 4.22 32.45
CA GLU A 102 5.64 5.43 31.82
C GLU A 102 5.99 5.56 30.33
N LYS A 103 6.92 4.75 29.81
CA LYS A 103 7.34 4.77 28.40
C LYS A 103 6.47 3.90 27.48
N GLY A 104 5.44 3.25 28.02
CA GLY A 104 4.48 2.42 27.27
C GLY A 104 4.86 0.94 27.22
N THR A 105 4.35 0.25 26.21
CA THR A 105 4.56 -1.18 25.93
C THR A 105 5.62 -1.33 24.85
N HIS A 106 6.61 -2.19 25.09
CA HIS A 106 7.57 -2.64 24.09
C HIS A 106 7.06 -3.95 23.48
N THR A 107 6.98 -4.02 22.16
CA THR A 107 6.50 -5.19 21.42
C THR A 107 7.54 -5.64 20.42
N VAL A 108 7.85 -6.93 20.45
CA VAL A 108 8.70 -7.63 19.48
C VAL A 108 7.87 -8.77 18.89
N ILE A 109 7.73 -8.78 17.58
CA ILE A 109 7.03 -9.82 16.82
C ILE A 109 7.96 -10.43 15.78
N ARG A 110 7.64 -11.67 15.38
CA ARG A 110 8.18 -12.29 14.16
C ARG A 110 7.00 -12.48 13.21
N MET A 111 7.04 -11.81 12.06
CA MET A 111 6.01 -11.90 11.02
C MET A 111 6.43 -12.92 9.98
N LEU A 112 5.54 -13.83 9.62
CA LEU A 112 5.62 -14.65 8.41
C LEU A 112 4.71 -14.05 7.35
N TYR A 113 5.26 -13.76 6.18
CA TYR A 113 4.52 -13.30 5.02
C TYR A 113 4.51 -14.41 3.97
N ARG A 114 3.32 -14.75 3.48
CA ARG A 114 3.13 -15.61 2.31
C ARG A 114 2.80 -14.76 1.12
N ILE A 115 3.65 -14.78 0.10
CA ILE A 115 3.50 -13.98 -1.11
C ILE A 115 3.05 -14.91 -2.22
N TYR A 116 1.81 -14.76 -2.67
CA TYR A 116 1.19 -15.66 -3.64
C TYR A 116 1.28 -15.10 -5.06
N GLY A 117 1.55 -16.01 -6.01
CA GLY A 117 1.42 -15.77 -7.43
C GLY A 117 0.08 -16.29 -7.98
N PRO A 118 -0.29 -15.94 -9.23
CA PRO A 118 -1.54 -16.37 -9.85
C PRO A 118 -1.56 -17.88 -10.12
N ALA A 119 -0.40 -18.53 -10.17
CA ALA A 119 -0.28 -19.98 -10.27
C ALA A 119 -0.56 -20.74 -8.95
N GLY A 120 -0.78 -20.02 -7.84
CA GLY A 120 -1.07 -20.59 -6.52
C GLY A 120 0.16 -21.08 -5.74
N ASP A 121 1.36 -20.95 -6.32
CA ASP A 121 2.61 -21.09 -5.60
C ASP A 121 2.85 -19.87 -4.69
N CYS A 122 3.70 -20.03 -3.67
CA CYS A 122 4.02 -18.91 -2.80
C CYS A 122 5.44 -18.93 -2.24
N LEU A 123 5.93 -17.73 -1.94
CA LEU A 123 7.19 -17.48 -1.25
C LEU A 123 6.90 -17.10 0.21
N LEU A 124 7.58 -17.77 1.14
CA LEU A 124 7.52 -17.54 2.57
C LEU A 124 8.69 -16.65 3.01
N VAL A 125 8.40 -15.54 3.67
CA VAL A 125 9.40 -14.59 4.16
C VAL A 125 9.13 -14.25 5.61
N THR A 126 10.14 -14.41 6.47
CA THR A 126 10.04 -14.03 7.88
C THR A 126 10.78 -12.73 8.15
N VAL A 127 10.12 -11.76 8.76
CA VAL A 127 10.69 -10.45 9.10
C VAL A 127 10.39 -10.09 10.55
N PRO A 128 11.38 -9.64 11.34
CA PRO A 128 11.12 -9.14 12.69
C PRO A 128 10.40 -7.78 12.64
N GLY A 129 9.49 -7.58 13.59
CA GLY A 129 8.86 -6.28 13.86
C GLY A 129 9.13 -5.87 15.29
N GLU A 130 9.51 -4.61 15.50
CA GLU A 130 9.74 -4.07 16.83
C GLU A 130 9.17 -2.66 16.94
N ALA A 131 8.46 -2.39 18.03
CA ALA A 131 7.95 -1.07 18.32
C ALA A 131 7.76 -0.81 19.82
N MET A 132 7.78 0.46 20.19
CA MET A 132 7.38 0.96 21.50
C MET A 132 6.26 1.99 21.31
N ASP A 133 5.15 1.77 22.00
CA ASP A 133 4.00 2.68 21.99
C ASP A 133 3.12 2.47 23.23
N MET A 134 2.11 3.30 23.43
CA MET A 134 1.17 3.16 24.55
C MET A 134 0.18 2.03 24.32
N ALA A 135 0.04 1.16 25.32
CA ALA A 135 -0.96 0.09 25.37
C ALA A 135 -0.95 -0.82 24.12
N ASP A 136 -2.11 -0.99 23.48
CA ASP A 136 -2.39 -1.87 22.34
C ASP A 136 -1.81 -1.35 21.00
N LYS A 137 -1.39 -0.08 20.94
CA LYS A 137 -0.86 0.54 19.71
C LYS A 137 0.51 -0.04 19.31
N SER A 138 1.26 -0.60 20.25
CA SER A 138 2.63 -1.09 20.00
C SER A 138 2.65 -2.28 19.04
N THR A 139 1.65 -3.17 19.06
CA THR A 139 1.59 -4.31 18.15
C THR A 139 1.34 -3.88 16.70
N ASN A 140 0.37 -3.00 16.45
CA ASN A 140 0.09 -2.49 15.11
C ASN A 140 1.30 -1.76 14.51
N LYS A 141 2.05 -1.03 15.35
CA LYS A 141 3.27 -0.35 14.94
C LYS A 141 4.40 -1.33 14.61
N ALA A 142 4.56 -2.40 15.40
CA ALA A 142 5.53 -3.46 15.10
C ALA A 142 5.18 -4.18 13.79
N MET A 143 3.90 -4.47 13.53
CA MET A 143 3.43 -5.05 12.26
C MET A 143 3.69 -4.13 11.07
N SER A 144 3.46 -2.82 11.24
CA SER A 144 3.74 -1.82 10.21
C SER A 144 5.23 -1.72 9.88
N ALA A 145 6.09 -1.80 10.90
CA ALA A 145 7.54 -1.83 10.72
C ALA A 145 8.01 -3.07 9.97
N ALA A 146 7.49 -4.25 10.34
CA ALA A 146 7.79 -5.52 9.65
C ALA A 146 7.34 -5.50 8.19
N LEU A 147 6.11 -5.03 7.92
CA LEU A 147 5.57 -4.94 6.55
C LEU A 147 6.42 -4.01 5.69
N LYS A 148 6.79 -2.83 6.23
CA LYS A 148 7.67 -1.88 5.54
C LYS A 148 8.94 -2.58 5.07
N TYR A 149 9.69 -3.18 5.99
CA TYR A 149 10.98 -3.78 5.63
C TYR A 149 10.83 -5.02 4.74
N MET A 150 9.78 -5.83 4.92
CA MET A 150 9.47 -6.93 4.01
C MET A 150 9.29 -6.42 2.57
N LEU A 151 8.48 -5.37 2.36
CA LEU A 151 8.25 -4.83 1.03
C LEU A 151 9.54 -4.29 0.40
N PHE A 152 10.33 -3.50 1.15
CA PHE A 152 11.61 -2.98 0.66
C PHE A 152 12.62 -4.08 0.33
N GLN A 153 12.69 -5.14 1.13
CA GLN A 153 13.70 -6.20 0.99
C GLN A 153 13.31 -7.27 -0.03
N VAL A 154 12.04 -7.64 -0.12
CA VAL A 154 11.62 -8.67 -1.09
C VAL A 154 11.59 -8.09 -2.49
N PHE A 155 11.05 -6.88 -2.65
CA PHE A 155 10.84 -6.27 -3.96
C PHE A 155 11.93 -5.25 -4.32
N MET A 156 13.00 -5.14 -3.53
CA MET A 156 14.11 -4.23 -3.78
C MET A 156 13.64 -2.84 -4.23
N ILE A 157 12.65 -2.29 -3.51
CA ILE A 157 11.98 -1.03 -3.91
C ILE A 157 13.06 0.03 -4.12
N PRO A 158 13.13 0.67 -5.31
CA PRO A 158 14.17 1.63 -5.58
C PRO A 158 14.13 2.78 -4.57
N ILE A 159 15.29 3.16 -4.09
CA ILE A 159 15.47 4.36 -3.30
C ILE A 159 15.90 5.48 -4.25
N ASP A 160 15.27 6.66 -4.17
CA ASP A 160 15.71 7.82 -4.97
C ASP A 160 17.24 8.00 -4.79
N ALA A 161 18.01 7.91 -5.88
CA ALA A 161 19.47 7.97 -5.84
C ALA A 161 19.98 9.30 -5.24
N ARG A 162 19.15 10.35 -5.23
CA ARG A 162 19.44 11.63 -4.57
C ARG A 162 19.34 11.58 -3.04
N SER A 163 18.88 10.46 -2.47
CA SER A 163 18.59 10.29 -1.04
C SER A 163 19.64 9.47 -0.26
N ILE A 164 20.84 9.29 -0.81
CA ILE A 164 22.05 8.73 -0.14
C ILE A 164 22.60 9.68 0.95
N ASP A 165 21.79 10.61 1.45
CA ASP A 165 22.08 11.26 2.72
C ASP A 165 21.81 10.23 3.83
N ASP A 166 22.87 9.50 4.17
CA ASP A 166 22.89 8.45 5.17
C ASP A 166 22.56 9.06 6.54
N GLY A 167 21.43 8.66 7.10
CA GLY A 167 20.95 9.19 8.39
C GLY A 167 21.79 8.74 9.58
N ASP A 168 22.79 7.88 9.35
CA ASP A 168 23.70 7.38 10.38
C ASP A 168 24.83 8.34 10.74
N ARG A 169 24.88 9.56 10.17
CA ARG A 169 25.92 10.53 10.53
C ARG A 169 25.84 11.00 11.99
N ASP A 170 24.66 10.91 12.61
CA ASP A 170 24.43 11.30 14.00
C ASP A 170 23.65 10.20 14.77
N THR A 171 24.28 9.05 15.00
CA THR A 171 23.77 8.09 15.99
C THR A 171 24.00 8.64 17.40
N PRO A 172 22.97 8.72 18.28
CA PRO A 172 23.20 9.08 19.67
C PRO A 172 24.03 7.97 20.33
N ILE A 173 25.26 8.32 20.74
CA ILE A 173 26.13 7.46 21.55
C ILE A 173 25.35 7.12 22.82
N MET A 174 24.99 5.85 23.00
CA MET A 174 24.48 5.35 24.28
C MET A 174 25.66 5.29 25.26
N ASP A 175 25.92 6.39 25.96
CA ASP A 175 26.82 6.41 27.11
C ASP A 175 26.21 5.59 28.25
N ASN A 176 26.50 4.29 28.28
CA ASN A 176 26.24 3.44 29.44
C ASN A 176 27.40 2.46 29.64
N ALA A 177 28.53 2.99 30.11
CA ALA A 177 29.48 2.22 30.90
C ALA A 177 29.57 2.87 32.30
N PRO A 178 29.18 2.18 33.38
CA PRO A 178 29.35 2.73 34.72
C PRO A 178 30.85 2.74 35.06
N GLN A 179 31.50 3.89 34.91
CA GLN A 179 32.82 4.13 35.49
C GLN A 179 32.69 4.13 37.02
N GLN A 180 33.19 3.06 37.62
CA GLN A 180 33.52 3.00 39.05
C GLN A 180 34.41 4.19 39.42
N ARG A 181 33.83 5.24 40.00
CA ARG A 181 34.59 6.25 40.72
C ARG A 181 34.83 5.76 42.14
N GLN A 182 35.97 5.11 42.34
CA GLN A 182 36.65 5.14 43.62
C GLN A 182 37.07 6.59 43.90
N GLN A 183 36.56 7.17 44.97
CA GLN A 183 37.22 8.28 45.66
C GLN A 183 36.77 8.29 47.11
N GLY A 184 37.72 7.96 47.99
CA GLY A 184 37.54 7.99 49.43
C GLY A 184 37.56 9.40 50.00
N GLY A 185 36.78 9.57 51.08
CA GLY A 185 37.09 10.39 52.25
C GLY A 185 37.21 11.91 52.09
N GLN A 186 36.22 12.65 52.60
CA GLN A 186 36.39 13.40 53.85
C GLN A 186 35.05 13.98 54.36
N ARG A 187 34.83 13.82 55.66
CA ARG A 187 33.76 14.38 56.48
C ARG A 187 33.82 15.91 56.48
N HIS A 188 32.66 16.56 56.41
CA HIS A 188 32.30 17.59 57.40
C HIS A 188 30.78 17.71 57.60
N GLN A 189 30.43 17.78 58.89
CA GLN A 189 29.09 17.96 59.46
C GLN A 189 28.44 19.28 59.03
N ARG A 190 27.11 19.28 58.90
CA ARG A 190 26.22 20.10 59.75
C ARG A 190 24.75 19.67 59.64
N ARG A 191 24.09 19.69 60.80
CA ARG A 191 22.73 19.26 61.14
C ARG A 191 21.70 20.35 60.84
N GLY A 192 20.45 19.91 60.66
CA GLY A 192 19.19 20.68 60.74
C GLY A 192 18.35 20.41 59.48
N GLY A 193 17.23 19.69 59.45
CA GLY A 193 16.23 19.40 60.47
C GLY A 193 15.01 20.28 60.23
N GLN A 194 14.07 19.87 59.36
CA GLN A 194 12.62 20.10 59.52
C GLN A 194 11.77 19.49 58.39
N GLN A 195 10.91 18.58 58.83
CA GLN A 195 9.48 18.43 58.51
C GLN A 195 9.02 18.14 57.07
N ARG A 196 8.67 16.86 56.90
CA ARG A 196 7.56 16.37 56.09
C ARG A 196 6.29 17.22 56.31
N GLN A 197 5.72 17.72 55.23
CA GLN A 197 4.27 17.87 55.10
C GLN A 197 3.81 17.12 53.87
N GLN A 198 3.14 16.01 54.12
CA GLN A 198 2.22 15.37 53.18
C GLN A 198 1.11 16.37 52.87
N ARG A 199 0.88 16.63 51.59
CA ARG A 199 -0.41 17.12 51.11
C ARG A 199 -0.98 16.06 50.19
N GLU A 200 -2.05 15.45 50.65
CA GLU A 200 -3.02 14.72 49.84
C GLU A 200 -3.50 15.61 48.70
N GLN A 201 -3.41 15.11 47.46
CA GLN A 201 -4.27 15.56 46.39
C GLN A 201 -4.83 14.32 45.69
N GLN A 202 -6.13 14.12 45.86
CA GLN A 202 -6.94 13.19 45.09
C GLN A 202 -6.82 13.47 43.58
N PRO A 203 -6.93 12.43 42.73
CA PRO A 203 -6.71 12.56 41.30
C PRO A 203 -7.82 13.38 40.66
N ARG A 204 -7.48 14.57 40.16
CA ARG A 204 -8.32 15.26 39.19
C ARG A 204 -8.30 14.45 37.90
N ARG A 205 -9.47 13.92 37.55
CA ARG A 205 -9.82 13.33 36.27
C ARG A 205 -9.58 14.38 35.17
N SER A 206 -8.39 14.39 34.58
CA SER A 206 -8.13 15.20 33.38
C SER A 206 -8.58 14.41 32.16
N ASN A 207 -9.68 14.86 31.58
CA ASN A 207 -10.07 14.52 30.22
C ASN A 207 -8.92 14.77 29.25
N ARG A 208 -8.80 13.86 28.28
CA ARG A 208 -8.11 14.01 26.98
C ARG A 208 -6.59 14.22 27.08
N ALA A 209 -5.86 13.11 26.97
CA ALA A 209 -4.45 13.12 26.61
C ALA A 209 -4.28 13.80 25.25
N GLU A 210 -3.30 14.70 25.17
CA GLU A 210 -2.92 15.33 23.91
C GLU A 210 -2.42 14.28 22.92
N PRO A 211 -2.72 14.45 21.62
CA PRO A 211 -2.32 13.52 20.59
C PRO A 211 -0.79 13.37 20.55
N GLY A 212 -0.33 12.11 20.54
CA GLY A 212 1.08 11.79 20.36
C GLY A 212 1.60 12.26 18.98
N PRO A 213 2.92 12.21 18.71
CA PRO A 213 3.54 12.73 17.48
C PRO A 213 3.02 12.16 16.15
N TRP A 214 2.17 11.14 16.19
CA TRP A 214 1.52 10.48 15.05
C TRP A 214 -0.02 10.63 15.03
N GLU A 215 -0.61 11.32 16.02
CA GLU A 215 -2.04 11.63 16.11
C GLU A 215 -2.36 13.08 15.70
N GLN A 216 -1.42 13.81 15.07
CA GLN A 216 -1.84 15.01 14.37
C GLN A 216 -2.83 14.58 13.27
N PRO A 217 -4.10 15.03 13.27
CA PRO A 217 -4.88 14.98 12.04
C PRO A 217 -4.01 15.66 10.99
N PRO A 218 -3.93 15.14 9.74
CA PRO A 218 -3.05 15.72 8.75
C PRO A 218 -3.28 17.21 8.79
N ALA A 219 -2.23 17.97 9.14
CA ALA A 219 -2.27 19.39 8.92
C ALA A 219 -2.74 19.50 7.47
N GLN A 220 -3.78 20.28 7.21
CA GLN A 220 -4.13 20.72 5.87
C GLN A 220 -2.99 21.59 5.32
N GLN A 221 -1.76 21.11 5.34
CA GLN A 221 -0.90 21.25 4.19
C GLN A 221 -1.69 20.60 3.08
N GLN A 222 -2.18 21.46 2.20
CA GLN A 222 -2.51 21.10 0.84
C GLN A 222 -1.34 20.26 0.33
N ALA A 223 -1.44 18.95 0.51
CA ALA A 223 -0.73 17.98 -0.28
C ALA A 223 -1.28 18.27 -1.68
N GLY A 224 -0.60 19.18 -2.40
CA GLY A 224 -0.77 19.28 -3.82
C GLY A 224 -0.62 17.85 -4.30
N ALA A 225 -1.72 17.27 -4.81
CA ALA A 225 -1.76 15.91 -5.29
C ALA A 225 -0.47 15.67 -6.08
N ARG A 226 0.32 14.65 -5.72
CA ARG A 226 1.51 14.27 -6.50
C ARG A 226 1.06 14.21 -7.95
N ARG A 227 1.55 15.15 -8.77
CA ARG A 227 1.05 15.35 -10.13
C ARG A 227 1.24 14.07 -10.90
N ASP A 228 0.15 13.50 -11.38
CA ASP A 228 0.19 12.40 -12.33
C ASP A 228 0.55 12.97 -13.70
N TYR A 229 1.85 13.03 -13.97
CA TYR A 229 2.38 13.61 -15.21
C TYR A 229 1.89 12.86 -16.45
N LEU A 230 1.61 11.56 -16.36
CA LEU A 230 1.00 10.78 -17.44
C LEU A 230 -0.44 11.20 -17.71
N ALA A 231 -1.26 11.37 -16.66
CA ALA A 231 -2.63 11.86 -16.81
C ALA A 231 -2.66 13.31 -17.32
N GLU A 232 -1.77 14.18 -16.84
CA GLU A 232 -1.65 15.56 -17.32
C GLU A 232 -1.18 15.62 -18.78
N ALA A 233 -0.22 14.79 -19.17
CA ALA A 233 0.24 14.70 -20.55
C ALA A 233 -0.87 14.20 -21.51
N ARG A 234 -1.70 13.26 -21.04
CA ARG A 234 -2.90 12.81 -21.77
C ARG A 234 -3.95 13.92 -21.89
N LYS A 235 -4.10 14.78 -20.88
CA LYS A 235 -5.04 15.92 -20.89
C LYS A 235 -4.48 17.18 -21.57
N ALA A 236 -3.17 17.27 -21.80
CA ALA A 236 -2.53 18.43 -22.41
C ALA A 236 -3.11 18.71 -23.82
N PRO A 237 -3.74 19.88 -24.05
CA PRO A 237 -4.43 20.19 -25.30
C PRO A 237 -3.49 20.67 -26.41
N THR A 238 -2.30 21.15 -26.06
CA THR A 238 -1.32 21.69 -27.00
C THR A 238 0.07 21.06 -26.81
N PRO A 239 0.92 21.05 -27.86
CA PRO A 239 2.31 20.59 -27.74
C PRO A 239 3.11 21.37 -26.68
N GLU A 240 2.85 22.66 -26.53
CA GLU A 240 3.49 23.51 -25.50
C GLU A 240 3.05 23.13 -24.08
N ALA A 241 1.77 22.82 -23.87
CA ALA A 241 1.28 22.33 -22.58
C ALA A 241 1.90 20.97 -22.23
N PHE A 242 2.05 20.08 -23.21
CA PHE A 242 2.74 18.80 -23.02
C PHE A 242 4.22 19.01 -22.66
N ALA A 243 4.92 19.94 -23.34
CA ALA A 243 6.32 20.24 -23.06
C ALA A 243 6.53 20.74 -21.62
N LYS A 244 5.59 21.54 -21.08
CA LYS A 244 5.61 21.97 -19.67
C LYS A 244 5.43 20.80 -18.70
N VAL A 245 4.53 19.86 -18.99
CA VAL A 245 4.32 18.66 -18.17
C VAL A 245 5.55 17.75 -18.18
N ARG A 246 6.16 17.55 -19.36
CA ARG A 246 7.40 16.77 -19.48
C ARG A 246 8.58 17.42 -18.77
N ALA A 247 8.74 18.75 -18.88
CA ALA A 247 9.77 19.48 -18.17
C ALA A 247 9.61 19.35 -16.65
N ALA A 248 8.38 19.45 -16.15
CA ALA A 248 8.08 19.23 -14.73
C ALA A 248 8.35 17.78 -14.28
N ALA A 249 8.10 16.77 -15.13
CA ALA A 249 8.45 15.38 -14.85
C ALA A 249 9.97 15.15 -14.78
N VAL A 250 10.75 15.79 -15.66
CA VAL A 250 12.22 15.76 -15.64
C VAL A 250 12.76 16.45 -14.38
N GLU A 251 12.24 17.63 -14.04
CA GLU A 251 12.62 18.37 -12.83
C GLU A 251 12.29 17.57 -11.55
N ALA A 252 11.17 16.84 -11.56
CA ALA A 252 10.79 15.93 -10.48
C ALA A 252 11.69 14.66 -10.38
N GLY A 253 12.51 14.38 -11.39
CA GLY A 253 13.41 13.22 -11.44
C GLY A 253 12.72 11.94 -11.88
N ALA A 254 11.76 12.01 -12.80
CA ALA A 254 11.14 10.83 -13.39
C ALA A 254 12.20 9.95 -14.12
N PRO A 255 12.14 8.62 -13.99
CA PRO A 255 13.10 7.72 -14.62
C PRO A 255 12.94 7.69 -16.14
N ASP A 256 14.02 7.30 -16.85
CA ASP A 256 14.08 7.37 -18.32
C ASP A 256 12.95 6.61 -19.04
N HIS A 257 12.53 5.45 -18.51
CA HIS A 257 11.41 4.70 -19.06
C HIS A 257 10.08 5.45 -18.94
N TYR A 258 9.87 6.19 -17.84
CA TYR A 258 8.67 6.99 -17.63
C TYR A 258 8.64 8.22 -18.55
N LEU A 259 9.80 8.83 -18.78
CA LEU A 259 9.93 9.90 -19.78
C LEU A 259 9.69 9.37 -21.20
N ALA A 260 10.14 8.16 -21.51
CA ALA A 260 9.86 7.49 -22.78
C ALA A 260 8.36 7.21 -22.96
N GLU A 261 7.63 6.84 -21.91
CA GLU A 261 6.16 6.70 -21.97
C GLU A 261 5.44 8.01 -22.25
N LEU A 262 5.88 9.12 -21.63
CA LEU A 262 5.35 10.44 -21.94
C LEU A 262 5.59 10.79 -23.41
N ASP A 263 6.79 10.52 -23.92
CA ASP A 263 7.15 10.77 -25.32
C ASP A 263 6.29 9.93 -26.29
N GLN A 264 5.98 8.67 -25.95
CA GLN A 264 5.03 7.85 -26.71
C GLN A 264 3.62 8.45 -26.74
N VAL A 265 3.16 9.09 -25.65
CA VAL A 265 1.86 9.79 -25.64
C VAL A 265 1.88 10.98 -26.60
N ALA A 266 2.97 11.76 -26.63
CA ALA A 266 3.11 12.87 -27.57
C ALA A 266 3.19 12.40 -29.03
N GLU A 267 3.87 11.29 -29.30
CA GLU A 267 3.94 10.70 -30.64
C GLU A 267 2.57 10.20 -31.11
N ARG A 268 1.81 9.51 -30.25
CA ARG A 268 0.44 9.05 -30.57
C ARG A 268 -0.46 10.23 -30.91
N LYS A 269 -0.39 11.32 -30.13
CA LYS A 269 -1.14 12.55 -30.41
C LYS A 269 -0.70 13.24 -31.70
N ARG A 270 0.60 13.29 -32.00
CA ARG A 270 1.13 13.84 -33.26
C ARG A 270 0.74 12.99 -34.47
N LYS A 271 0.74 11.66 -34.35
CA LYS A 271 0.29 10.73 -35.41
C LYS A 271 -1.22 10.87 -35.65
N ALA A 272 -2.02 10.99 -34.58
CA ALA A 272 -3.46 11.26 -34.69
C ALA A 272 -3.77 12.63 -35.34
N ALA A 273 -2.93 13.65 -35.10
CA ALA A 273 -3.08 14.97 -35.73
C ALA A 273 -2.58 15.03 -37.19
N LYS A 274 -1.75 14.07 -37.63
CA LYS A 274 -1.14 14.04 -38.97
C LYS A 274 -1.77 13.05 -39.94
N GLN A 275 -2.70 12.20 -39.51
CA GLN A 275 -3.46 11.36 -40.44
C GLN A 275 -4.50 12.23 -41.18
N PRO A 276 -4.41 12.35 -42.52
CA PRO A 276 -5.50 12.92 -43.30
C PRO A 276 -6.71 11.99 -43.18
N GLN A 277 -7.85 12.54 -42.79
CA GLN A 277 -9.15 11.88 -42.87
C GLN A 277 -9.39 11.43 -44.33
N GLN A 278 -9.13 10.16 -44.63
CA GLN A 278 -9.80 9.51 -45.75
C GLN A 278 -11.24 9.24 -45.32
N ALA A 279 -12.13 9.91 -46.05
CA ALA A 279 -13.56 9.94 -45.81
C ALA A 279 -14.19 8.54 -45.88
N GLN A 280 -14.97 8.22 -44.86
CA GLN A 280 -16.17 7.41 -45.01
C GLN A 280 -17.18 7.78 -43.90
N GLY A 281 -18.31 8.33 -44.34
CA GLY A 281 -19.59 8.38 -43.61
C GLY A 281 -19.64 9.30 -42.39
N GLY A 282 -20.42 10.38 -42.46
CA GLY A 282 -20.53 11.36 -41.38
C GLY A 282 -21.05 10.77 -40.07
N GLN A 283 -20.34 11.03 -38.98
CA GLN A 283 -20.86 10.96 -37.62
C GLN A 283 -20.44 12.22 -36.87
N GLN A 284 -21.44 12.90 -36.32
CA GLN A 284 -21.32 14.15 -35.59
C GLN A 284 -20.41 13.95 -34.38
N ARG A 285 -19.52 14.92 -34.10
CA ARG A 285 -18.65 14.91 -32.92
C ARG A 285 -19.50 14.90 -31.65
N GLU A 286 -19.51 13.78 -30.94
CA GLU A 286 -20.18 13.66 -29.66
C GLU A 286 -19.39 14.36 -28.54
N THR A 287 -20.12 15.13 -27.74
CA THR A 287 -19.61 15.85 -26.56
C THR A 287 -19.39 14.89 -25.38
N PRO A 288 -18.56 15.22 -24.37
CA PRO A 288 -18.30 14.36 -23.22
C PRO A 288 -19.56 13.89 -22.46
N GLN A 289 -20.62 14.70 -22.46
CA GLN A 289 -21.94 14.35 -21.89
C GLN A 289 -22.68 13.27 -22.70
N GLN A 290 -22.51 13.24 -24.02
CA GLN A 290 -23.13 12.23 -24.90
C GLN A 290 -22.45 10.85 -24.74
N GLY A 291 -21.14 10.83 -24.45
CA GLY A 291 -20.42 9.59 -24.11
C GLY A 291 -20.90 8.95 -22.81
N GLU A 292 -21.20 9.74 -21.78
CA GLU A 292 -21.79 9.24 -20.53
C GLU A 292 -23.22 8.71 -20.74
N GLU A 293 -24.04 9.43 -21.52
CA GLU A 293 -25.41 9.00 -21.84
C GLU A 293 -25.43 7.69 -22.64
N HIS A 294 -24.50 7.52 -23.58
CA HIS A 294 -24.35 6.28 -24.35
C HIS A 294 -24.01 5.08 -23.47
N VAL A 295 -23.07 5.24 -22.53
CA VAL A 295 -22.70 4.17 -21.59
C VAL A 295 -23.88 3.77 -20.70
N ILE A 296 -24.67 4.74 -20.25
CA ILE A 296 -25.90 4.49 -19.48
C ILE A 296 -26.92 3.74 -20.33
N ALA A 297 -27.17 4.17 -21.57
CA ALA A 297 -28.13 3.53 -22.46
C ALA A 297 -27.77 2.08 -22.80
N VAL A 298 -26.47 1.78 -22.96
CA VAL A 298 -25.99 0.40 -23.14
C VAL A 298 -26.27 -0.43 -21.88
N ALA A 299 -26.00 0.10 -20.68
CA ALA A 299 -26.27 -0.62 -19.44
C ALA A 299 -27.77 -0.92 -19.25
N GLU A 300 -28.63 0.06 -19.52
CA GLU A 300 -30.09 -0.09 -19.43
C GLU A 300 -30.63 -1.18 -20.37
N LEU A 301 -30.08 -1.30 -21.59
CA LEU A 301 -30.43 -2.37 -22.52
C LEU A 301 -30.16 -3.76 -21.94
N PHE A 302 -28.97 -3.98 -21.37
CA PHE A 302 -28.60 -5.27 -20.78
C PHE A 302 -29.42 -5.61 -19.54
N ASP A 303 -29.79 -4.61 -18.75
CA ASP A 303 -30.68 -4.81 -17.59
C ASP A 303 -32.11 -5.14 -18.04
N ALA A 304 -32.64 -4.47 -19.06
CA ALA A 304 -33.94 -4.79 -19.66
C ALA A 304 -33.97 -6.20 -20.28
N ALA A 305 -32.89 -6.61 -20.95
CA ALA A 305 -32.75 -7.96 -21.49
C ALA A 305 -32.78 -9.02 -20.38
N ARG A 306 -32.14 -8.74 -19.24
CA ARG A 306 -32.19 -9.60 -18.06
C ARG A 306 -33.61 -9.71 -17.50
N SER A 307 -34.36 -8.62 -17.46
CA SER A 307 -35.78 -8.62 -17.07
C SER A 307 -36.66 -9.42 -18.03
N ALA A 308 -36.30 -9.47 -19.33
CA ALA A 308 -36.96 -10.28 -20.34
C ALA A 308 -36.49 -11.75 -20.37
N GLY A 309 -35.59 -12.16 -19.46
CA GLY A 309 -35.10 -13.53 -19.35
C GLY A 309 -33.85 -13.87 -20.17
N VAL A 310 -33.29 -12.91 -20.91
CA VAL A 310 -32.04 -13.08 -21.67
C VAL A 310 -30.87 -12.68 -20.78
N THR A 311 -30.15 -13.67 -20.25
CA THR A 311 -29.06 -13.45 -19.29
C THR A 311 -27.67 -13.58 -19.91
N ASP A 312 -27.53 -14.22 -21.07
CA ASP A 312 -26.27 -14.30 -21.80
C ASP A 312 -26.01 -13.01 -22.59
N ARG A 313 -24.87 -12.39 -22.30
CA ARG A 313 -24.42 -11.17 -22.97
C ARG A 313 -24.27 -11.36 -24.48
N ALA A 314 -23.78 -12.51 -24.93
CA ALA A 314 -23.58 -12.78 -26.35
C ALA A 314 -24.93 -12.87 -27.10
N GLU A 315 -25.95 -13.41 -26.42
CA GLU A 315 -27.31 -13.51 -26.95
C GLU A 315 -27.96 -12.13 -27.08
N VAL A 316 -27.81 -11.24 -26.08
CA VAL A 316 -28.29 -9.84 -26.17
C VAL A 316 -27.61 -9.10 -27.31
N GLU A 317 -26.30 -9.27 -27.48
CA GLU A 317 -25.55 -8.64 -28.57
C GLU A 317 -25.99 -9.17 -29.95
N GLN A 318 -26.28 -10.46 -30.08
CA GLN A 318 -26.82 -11.06 -31.30
C GLN A 318 -28.24 -10.59 -31.60
N LEU A 319 -29.13 -10.58 -30.60
CA LEU A 319 -30.49 -10.06 -30.73
C LEU A 319 -30.47 -8.61 -31.20
N PHE A 320 -29.64 -7.77 -30.58
CA PHE A 320 -29.51 -6.37 -30.96
C PHE A 320 -28.94 -6.22 -32.38
N SER A 321 -27.86 -6.94 -32.69
CA SER A 321 -27.21 -6.88 -34.00
C SER A 321 -28.10 -7.39 -35.13
N SER A 322 -28.97 -8.37 -34.86
CA SER A 322 -29.93 -8.88 -35.85
C SER A 322 -31.00 -7.86 -36.23
N ARG A 323 -31.36 -6.95 -35.31
CA ARG A 323 -32.34 -5.89 -35.55
C ARG A 323 -31.72 -4.64 -36.19
N TYR A 324 -30.59 -4.18 -35.67
CA TYR A 324 -30.03 -2.88 -36.08
C TYR A 324 -28.78 -2.98 -36.97
N SER A 325 -28.29 -4.20 -37.28
CA SER A 325 -27.07 -4.45 -38.06
C SER A 325 -25.80 -3.80 -37.49
N VAL A 326 -25.82 -3.42 -36.21
CA VAL A 326 -24.72 -2.81 -35.47
C VAL A 326 -24.67 -3.37 -34.06
N LYS A 327 -23.51 -3.32 -33.41
CA LYS A 327 -23.36 -3.74 -32.01
C LYS A 327 -23.95 -2.68 -31.06
N PRO A 328 -24.43 -3.06 -29.86
CA PRO A 328 -24.91 -2.09 -28.86
C PRO A 328 -23.91 -0.97 -28.54
N THR A 329 -22.61 -1.28 -28.53
CA THR A 329 -21.53 -0.30 -28.27
C THR A 329 -21.35 0.73 -29.38
N GLU A 330 -21.83 0.44 -30.58
CA GLU A 330 -21.70 1.26 -31.80
C GLU A 330 -23.05 1.85 -32.25
N ALA A 331 -24.13 1.57 -31.50
CA ALA A 331 -25.48 2.02 -31.80
C ALA A 331 -25.73 3.46 -31.32
N THR A 332 -26.82 4.06 -31.78
CA THR A 332 -27.27 5.35 -31.22
C THR A 332 -28.05 5.13 -29.92
N VAL A 333 -28.05 6.12 -29.01
CA VAL A 333 -28.86 6.10 -27.77
C VAL A 333 -30.34 5.83 -28.05
N ALA A 334 -30.88 6.32 -29.17
CA ALA A 334 -32.26 6.08 -29.58
C ALA A 334 -32.53 4.60 -29.86
N GLN A 335 -31.65 3.92 -30.62
CA GLN A 335 -31.79 2.49 -30.91
C GLN A 335 -31.67 1.63 -29.65
N LEU A 336 -30.77 2.01 -28.74
CA LEU A 336 -30.60 1.35 -27.44
C LEU A 336 -31.87 1.44 -26.58
N ARG A 337 -32.46 2.65 -26.48
CA ARG A 337 -33.69 2.88 -25.71
C ARG A 337 -34.92 2.23 -26.35
N GLU A 338 -35.02 2.23 -27.67
CA GLU A 338 -36.10 1.55 -28.40
C GLU A 338 -36.12 0.05 -28.08
N MET A 339 -34.96 -0.62 -28.17
CA MET A 339 -34.90 -2.05 -27.86
C MET A 339 -35.07 -2.35 -26.36
N ARG A 340 -34.58 -1.47 -25.48
CA ARG A 340 -34.84 -1.55 -24.04
C ARG A 340 -36.34 -1.55 -23.75
N ASP A 341 -37.10 -0.62 -24.35
CA ASP A 341 -38.53 -0.49 -24.10
C ASP A 341 -39.31 -1.71 -24.61
N ASP A 342 -38.97 -2.21 -25.80
CA ASP A 342 -39.54 -3.46 -26.34
C ASP A 342 -39.28 -4.67 -25.42
N LEU A 343 -38.07 -4.79 -24.87
CA LEU A 343 -37.72 -5.87 -23.94
C LEU A 343 -38.48 -5.75 -22.61
N LEU A 344 -38.65 -4.53 -22.09
CA LEU A 344 -39.41 -4.29 -20.87
C LEU A 344 -40.91 -4.58 -21.08
N ASP A 345 -41.46 -4.28 -22.25
CA ASP A 345 -42.85 -4.59 -22.57
C ASP A 345 -43.06 -6.09 -22.81
N ALA A 346 -42.11 -6.77 -23.43
CA ALA A 346 -42.10 -8.24 -23.52
C ALA A 346 -42.04 -8.90 -22.12
N ALA A 347 -41.21 -8.38 -21.22
CA ALA A 347 -41.10 -8.88 -19.84
C ALA A 347 -42.41 -8.71 -19.04
N LYS A 348 -43.12 -7.58 -19.22
CA LYS A 348 -44.43 -7.34 -18.61
C LYS A 348 -45.50 -8.26 -19.20
N GLY A 349 -45.48 -8.49 -20.51
CA GLY A 349 -46.41 -9.40 -21.19
C GLY A 349 -46.22 -10.87 -20.81
N ALA A 350 -45.01 -11.28 -20.44
CA ALA A 350 -44.70 -12.64 -19.95
C ALA A 350 -45.07 -12.85 -18.47
N SER A 351 -45.37 -11.78 -17.72
CA SER A 351 -45.71 -11.80 -16.29
C SER A 351 -47.22 -11.67 -16.01
N ALA A 352 -48.04 -11.54 -17.05
CA ALA A 352 -49.51 -11.51 -17.01
C ALA A 352 -50.07 -12.84 -17.52
#